data_AF-A0A3D2B1W5-F1
#
_entry.id   AF-A0A3D2B1W5-F1
#
_cell.length_a   1.000
_cell.length_b   1.000
_cell.length_c   1.000
_cell.angle_alpha   90.00
_cell.angle_beta   90.00
_cell.angle_gamma   90.00
#
_symmetry.space_group_name_H-M   'P 1'
#
loop_
_entity.id
_entity.type
_entity.pdbx_description
1 polymer ?
#
loop_
_entity_poly.entity_id
_entity_poly.type
_entity_poly.pdbx_seq_one_letter_code
_entity_poly.pdbx_strand_id
1 'polypeptide(L)'
;MTDEQSARLEQVVGKLSLPSTSWRGMLRHFGPGLILMMTGVGTSHLVTAPTAGGRFEFALLWCIPIAYIFKYYGFEMAFRFTNATGKSLIEAYGTAWKKWPLWYVMITTIIQSAIGQAGRLAAAAAVAYYLFTTTVGLPLSQTHYGFVLAVSAVAIILYGNYAAVEAATKILAGMR
;
A
#
# COMPACT_ATOMS: atom_id res chain seq x y z
N MET A 1 34.40 23.36 7.37
CA MET A 1 33.89 22.91 6.06
C MET A 1 35.01 23.17 5.08
N THR A 2 35.61 22.12 4.51
CA THR A 2 36.71 22.24 3.54
C THR A 2 36.15 22.62 2.17
N ASP A 3 36.81 23.53 1.45
CA ASP A 3 36.36 24.06 0.14
C ASP A 3 36.06 22.98 -0.91
N GLU A 4 36.72 21.82 -0.78
CA GLU A 4 36.50 20.64 -1.60
C GLU A 4 35.11 20.00 -1.42
N GLN A 5 34.52 20.06 -0.21
CA GLN A 5 33.15 19.60 0.04
C GLN A 5 32.10 20.53 -0.56
N SER A 6 32.36 21.84 -0.54
CA SER A 6 31.48 22.86 -1.11
C SER A 6 31.38 22.73 -2.63
N ALA A 7 32.52 22.57 -3.32
CA ALA A 7 32.56 22.36 -4.77
C ALA A 7 31.86 21.05 -5.20
N ARG A 8 31.96 20.00 -4.37
CA ARG A 8 31.28 18.72 -4.61
C ARG A 8 29.77 18.82 -4.43
N LEU A 9 29.30 19.60 -3.44
CA LEU A 9 27.88 19.87 -3.24
C LEU A 9 27.29 20.69 -4.39
N GLU A 10 28.00 21.71 -4.88
CA GLU A 10 27.55 22.50 -6.03
C GLU A 10 27.46 21.67 -7.32
N GLN A 11 28.41 20.74 -7.55
CA GLN A 11 28.33 19.81 -8.68
C GLN A 11 27.16 18.82 -8.59
N VAL A 12 26.84 18.35 -7.37
CA VAL A 12 25.70 17.43 -7.15
C VAL A 12 24.37 18.17 -7.28
N VAL A 13 24.28 19.38 -6.73
CA VAL A 13 23.08 20.23 -6.82
C VAL A 13 22.84 20.71 -8.25
N GLY A 14 23.90 21.08 -8.99
CA GLY A 14 23.80 21.46 -10.40
C GLY A 14 23.38 20.32 -11.34
N LYS A 15 23.53 19.06 -10.91
CA LYS A 15 23.07 17.87 -11.64
C LYS A 15 21.64 17.44 -11.30
N LEU A 16 21.00 18.05 -10.30
CA LEU A 16 19.61 17.76 -9.96
C LEU A 16 18.69 18.47 -10.94
N SER A 17 18.25 17.75 -11.97
CA SER A 17 17.18 18.20 -12.86
C SER A 17 15.93 18.47 -12.03
N LEU A 18 15.44 19.72 -12.04
CA LEU A 18 14.19 20.08 -11.38
C LEU A 18 13.06 19.18 -11.91
N PRO A 19 12.23 18.58 -11.03
CA PRO A 19 11.11 17.78 -11.47
C PRO A 19 10.23 18.64 -12.38
N SER A 20 10.00 18.18 -13.61
CA SER A 20 9.18 18.91 -14.57
C SER A 20 7.78 19.07 -13.98
N THR A 21 7.37 20.29 -13.68
CA THR A 21 6.03 20.63 -13.15
C THR A 21 4.92 20.52 -14.20
N SER A 22 5.22 19.99 -15.38
CA SER A 22 4.19 19.69 -16.38
C SER A 22 3.16 18.71 -15.81
N TRP A 23 1.87 18.96 -16.06
CA TRP A 23 0.77 18.14 -15.56
C TRP A 23 0.95 16.65 -15.90
N ARG A 24 1.51 16.37 -17.09
CA ARG A 24 1.84 15.03 -17.58
C ARG A 24 3.05 14.40 -16.86
N GLY A 25 4.05 15.21 -16.49
CA GLY A 25 5.19 14.78 -15.68
C GLY A 25 4.77 14.47 -14.24
N MET A 26 3.89 15.30 -13.66
CA MET A 26 3.33 15.09 -12.33
C MET A 26 2.55 13.77 -12.26
N LEU A 27 1.68 13.50 -13.23
CA LEU A 27 0.93 12.23 -13.36
C LEU A 27 1.85 10.99 -13.34
N ARG A 28 3.05 11.08 -13.91
CA ARG A 28 4.03 9.98 -13.91
C ARG A 28 4.61 9.68 -12.51
N HIS A 29 4.59 10.65 -11.60
CA HIS A 29 5.06 10.50 -10.22
C HIS A 29 3.97 10.06 -9.24
N PHE A 30 2.71 9.92 -9.66
CA PHE A 30 1.63 9.39 -8.80
C PHE A 30 1.70 7.87 -8.60
N GLY A 31 2.46 7.12 -9.42
CA GLY A 31 2.54 5.66 -9.37
C GLY A 31 2.84 5.09 -7.97
N PRO A 32 3.92 5.51 -7.29
CA PRO A 32 4.23 5.05 -5.94
C PRO A 32 3.15 5.40 -4.93
N GLY A 33 2.55 6.59 -5.02
CA GLY A 33 1.47 7.04 -4.13
C GLY A 33 0.18 6.25 -4.31
N LEU A 34 -0.18 5.93 -5.56
CA LEU A 34 -1.32 5.07 -5.89
C LEU A 34 -1.12 3.65 -5.35
N ILE A 35 0.07 3.07 -5.52
CA ILE A 35 0.39 1.74 -4.95
C ILE A 35 0.24 1.77 -3.43
N LEU A 36 0.77 2.81 -2.78
CA LEU A 36 0.66 2.98 -1.33
C LEU A 36 -0.80 3.14 -0.88
N MET A 37 -1.61 3.89 -1.64
CA MET A 37 -3.04 4.05 -1.39
C MET A 37 -3.79 2.71 -1.51
N MET A 38 -3.54 1.97 -2.60
CA MET A 38 -4.18 0.67 -2.86
C MET A 38 -3.80 -0.37 -1.80
N THR A 39 -2.55 -0.40 -1.33
CA THR A 39 -2.12 -1.29 -0.25
C THR A 39 -2.74 -0.93 1.11
N GLY A 40 -3.04 0.37 1.32
CA GLY A 40 -3.69 0.88 2.53
C GLY A 40 -5.18 0.55 2.63
N VAL A 41 -5.85 0.22 1.52
CA VAL A 41 -7.25 -0.22 1.52
C VAL A 41 -7.30 -1.75 1.69
N GLY A 42 -7.88 -2.20 2.80
CA GLY A 42 -8.05 -3.63 3.13
C GLY A 42 -9.50 -4.09 3.13
N THR A 43 -9.70 -5.40 3.27
CA THR A 43 -11.04 -6.03 3.36
C THR A 43 -11.85 -5.53 4.56
N SER A 44 -11.18 -5.18 5.65
CA SER A 44 -11.81 -4.58 6.82
C SER A 44 -12.62 -3.35 6.45
N HIS A 45 -12.08 -2.44 5.63
CA HIS A 45 -12.78 -1.23 5.18
C HIS A 45 -13.99 -1.55 4.30
N LEU A 46 -13.92 -2.60 3.49
CA LEU A 46 -15.03 -3.03 2.62
C LEU A 46 -16.21 -3.60 3.42
N VAL A 47 -15.97 -4.18 4.59
CA VAL A 47 -17.04 -4.70 5.46
C VAL A 47 -17.50 -3.64 6.44
N THR A 48 -16.58 -2.89 7.05
CA THR A 48 -16.91 -1.93 8.11
C THR A 48 -17.53 -0.64 7.58
N ALA A 49 -17.12 -0.13 6.40
CA ALA A 49 -17.71 1.10 5.88
C ALA A 49 -19.20 0.94 5.52
N PRO A 50 -19.65 -0.12 4.83
CA PRO A 50 -21.08 -0.35 4.59
C PRO A 50 -21.83 -0.69 5.88
N THR A 51 -21.22 -1.47 6.79
CA THR A 51 -21.85 -1.80 8.08
C THR A 51 -22.07 -0.56 8.94
N ALA A 52 -21.11 0.37 8.95
CA ALA A 52 -21.23 1.64 9.64
C ALA A 52 -22.28 2.54 8.97
N GLY A 53 -22.28 2.63 7.64
CA GLY A 53 -23.29 3.37 6.89
C GLY A 53 -24.71 2.83 7.07
N GLY A 54 -24.89 1.51 7.14
CA GLY A 54 -26.20 0.89 7.38
C GLY A 54 -26.72 1.01 8.81
N ARG A 55 -25.82 1.19 9.80
CA ARG A 55 -26.19 1.32 11.22
C ARG A 55 -26.31 2.76 11.70
N PHE A 56 -25.47 3.65 11.18
CA PHE A 56 -25.34 5.04 11.65
C PHE A 56 -25.61 6.07 10.56
N GLU A 57 -25.95 5.63 9.34
CA GLU A 57 -26.28 6.50 8.21
C GLU A 57 -25.23 7.61 8.03
N PHE A 58 -25.65 8.88 8.11
CA PHE A 58 -24.79 10.05 7.98
C PHE A 58 -24.17 10.52 9.30
N ALA A 59 -24.50 9.89 10.43
CA ALA A 59 -24.02 10.33 11.75
C ALA A 59 -22.50 10.18 11.91
N LEU A 60 -21.85 9.32 11.13
CA LEU A 60 -20.38 9.12 11.15
C LEU A 60 -19.64 9.92 10.06
N LEU A 61 -20.34 10.71 9.24
CA LEU A 61 -19.71 11.42 8.13
C LEU A 61 -18.63 12.41 8.61
N TRP A 62 -18.83 13.03 9.78
CA TRP A 62 -17.87 13.95 10.40
C TRP A 62 -16.55 13.28 10.80
N CYS A 63 -16.51 11.96 10.97
CA CYS A 63 -15.28 11.24 11.26
C CYS A 63 -14.34 11.18 10.05
N ILE A 64 -14.87 11.28 8.82
CA ILE A 64 -14.10 11.23 7.58
C ILE A 64 -13.09 12.38 7.48
N PRO A 65 -13.49 13.68 7.57
CA PRO A 65 -12.54 14.78 7.48
C PRO A 65 -11.51 14.76 8.62
N ILE A 66 -11.92 14.35 9.83
CA ILE A 66 -10.98 14.23 10.97
C ILE A 66 -9.94 13.14 10.68
N ALA A 67 -10.38 11.94 10.29
CA ALA A 67 -9.47 10.85 9.92
C ALA A 67 -8.53 11.26 8.77
N TYR A 68 -9.01 12.05 7.82
CA TYR A 68 -8.20 12.57 6.72
C TYR A 68 -7.10 13.51 7.20
N ILE A 69 -7.42 14.46 8.10
CA ILE A 69 -6.43 15.39 8.67
C ILE A 69 -5.31 14.62 9.36
N PHE A 70 -5.66 13.68 10.26
CA PHE A 70 -4.65 12.90 10.98
C PHE A 70 -3.79 12.05 10.04
N LYS A 71 -4.41 11.39 9.05
CA LYS A 71 -3.66 10.58 8.08
C LYS A 71 -2.74 11.44 7.22
N TYR A 72 -3.23 12.59 6.75
CA TYR A 72 -2.46 13.51 5.92
C TYR A 72 -1.20 13.98 6.66
N TYR A 73 -1.33 14.50 7.89
CA TYR A 73 -0.17 14.92 8.66
C TYR A 73 0.80 13.77 8.96
N GLY A 74 0.28 12.58 9.27
CA GLY A 74 1.12 11.40 9.49
C GLY A 74 1.97 11.04 8.26
N PHE A 75 1.35 11.00 7.07
CA PHE A 75 2.07 10.72 5.83
C PHE A 75 3.01 11.85 5.42
N GLU A 76 2.57 13.11 5.53
CA GLU A 76 3.39 14.27 5.18
C GLU A 76 4.68 14.30 5.99
N MET A 77 4.61 14.06 7.30
CA MET A 77 5.79 13.99 8.16
C MET A 77 6.73 12.84 7.77
N ALA A 78 6.18 11.66 7.45
CA ALA A 78 6.98 10.51 7.03
C ALA A 78 7.71 10.75 5.69
N PHE A 79 7.03 11.35 4.71
CA PHE A 79 7.64 11.69 3.43
C PHE A 79 8.66 12.82 3.56
N ARG A 80 8.34 13.88 4.33
CA ARG A 80 9.27 14.97 4.62
C ARG A 80 10.52 14.47 5.32
N PHE A 81 10.39 13.55 6.28
CA PHE A 81 11.51 12.93 6.97
C PHE A 81 12.43 12.16 6.00
N THR A 82 11.83 11.31 5.15
CA THR A 82 12.59 10.50 4.17
C THR A 82 13.29 11.39 3.14
N ASN A 83 12.60 12.44 2.67
CA ASN A 83 13.15 13.39 1.70
C ASN A 83 14.27 14.26 2.28
N ALA A 84 14.16 14.68 3.54
CA ALA A 84 15.15 15.55 4.19
C ALA A 84 16.40 14.78 4.68
N THR A 85 16.23 13.53 5.14
CA THR A 85 17.34 12.76 5.73
C THR A 85 17.95 11.75 4.76
N GLY A 86 17.28 11.43 3.65
CA GLY A 86 17.67 10.36 2.73
C GLY A 86 17.59 8.95 3.33
N LYS A 87 17.09 8.82 4.57
CA LYS A 87 16.96 7.55 5.30
C LYS A 87 15.51 7.11 5.30
N SER A 88 15.29 5.80 5.18
CA SER A 88 13.98 5.20 5.37
C SER A 88 13.53 5.34 6.84
N LEU A 89 12.21 5.30 7.09
CA LEU A 89 11.69 5.27 8.46
C LEU A 89 12.27 4.11 9.27
N ILE A 90 12.48 2.95 8.64
CA ILE A 90 13.06 1.75 9.28
C ILE A 90 14.50 2.04 9.76
N GLU A 91 15.31 2.70 8.94
CA GLU A 91 16.67 3.11 9.33
C GLU A 91 16.64 4.13 10.47
N ALA A 92 15.68 5.05 10.48
CA ALA A 92 15.48 5.98 11.58
C ALA A 92 15.13 5.27 12.89
N TYR A 93 14.22 4.30 12.85
CA TYR A 93 13.90 3.46 14.02
C TYR A 93 15.10 2.63 14.51
N GLY A 94 16.03 2.28 13.61
CA GLY A 94 17.30 1.62 13.95
C GLY A 94 18.31 2.51 14.69
N THR A 95 18.18 3.85 14.59
CA THR A 95 19.02 4.81 15.33
C THR A 95 18.54 5.09 16.75
N ALA A 96 17.33 4.64 17.11
CA ALA A 96 16.77 4.82 18.44
C ALA A 96 17.43 3.88 19.47
N TRP A 97 17.51 4.36 20.72
CA TRP A 97 18.14 3.64 21.84
C TRP A 97 17.57 2.22 21.98
N LYS A 98 18.46 1.22 22.12
CA LYS A 98 18.16 -0.22 22.23
C LYS A 98 17.43 -0.89 21.05
N LYS A 99 17.25 -0.21 19.90
CA LYS A 99 16.57 -0.78 18.70
C LYS A 99 15.18 -1.37 18.98
N TRP A 100 14.57 -1.02 20.11
CA TRP A 100 13.25 -1.50 20.52
C TRP A 100 12.14 -1.09 19.54
N PRO A 101 12.12 0.16 19.05
CA PRO A 101 11.15 0.59 18.03
C PRO A 101 11.27 -0.21 16.73
N LEU A 102 12.49 -0.59 16.34
CA LEU A 102 12.73 -1.39 15.15
C LEU A 102 12.12 -2.79 15.28
N TRP A 103 12.37 -3.48 16.40
CA TRP A 103 11.78 -4.80 16.66
C TRP A 103 10.26 -4.74 16.77
N TYR A 104 9.72 -3.73 17.44
CA TYR A 104 8.28 -3.52 17.54
C TYR A 104 7.64 -3.35 16.14
N VAL A 105 8.18 -2.45 15.31
CA VAL A 105 7.68 -2.22 13.95
C VAL A 105 7.81 -3.48 13.09
N MET A 106 8.94 -4.19 13.17
CA MET A 106 9.14 -5.43 12.40
C MET A 106 8.13 -6.52 12.79
N ILE A 107 7.97 -6.80 14.07
CA ILE A 107 7.05 -7.84 14.56
C ILE A 107 5.61 -7.48 14.19
N THR A 108 5.19 -6.25 14.47
CA THR A 108 3.84 -5.78 14.14
C THR A 108 3.58 -5.80 12.64
N THR A 109 4.56 -5.43 11.81
CA THR A 109 4.46 -5.49 10.35
C THR A 109 4.29 -6.92 9.86
N ILE A 110 5.06 -7.88 10.39
CA ILE A 110 4.95 -9.30 10.00
C ILE A 110 3.57 -9.84 10.37
N ILE A 111 3.13 -9.62 11.62
CA ILE A 111 1.82 -10.07 12.10
C ILE A 111 0.70 -9.43 11.28
N GLN A 112 0.73 -8.11 11.08
CA GLN A 112 -0.28 -7.38 10.31
C GLN A 112 -0.29 -7.83 8.84
N SER A 113 0.88 -8.11 8.26
CA SER A 113 0.97 -8.62 6.89
C SER A 113 0.34 -10.00 6.79
N ALA A 114 0.65 -10.92 7.71
CA ALA A 114 0.08 -12.27 7.71
C ALA A 114 -1.46 -12.23 7.86
N ILE A 115 -1.97 -11.50 8.86
CA ILE A 115 -3.41 -11.36 9.10
C ILE A 115 -4.09 -10.63 7.93
N GLY A 116 -3.47 -9.57 7.42
CA GLY A 116 -3.98 -8.78 6.31
C GLY A 116 -4.05 -9.59 5.01
N GLN A 117 -3.05 -10.41 4.71
CA GLN A 117 -3.09 -11.30 3.54
C GLN A 117 -4.13 -12.41 3.70
N ALA A 118 -4.21 -13.03 4.88
CA ALA A 118 -5.23 -14.05 5.17
C ALA A 118 -6.65 -13.49 5.00
N GLY A 119 -6.93 -12.29 5.51
CA GLY A 119 -8.22 -11.63 5.38
C GLY A 119 -8.56 -11.27 3.92
N ARG A 120 -7.58 -10.79 3.14
CA ARG A 120 -7.75 -10.51 1.70
C ARG A 120 -8.05 -11.77 0.90
N LEU A 121 -7.29 -12.84 1.14
CA LEU A 121 -7.50 -14.13 0.50
C LEU A 121 -8.88 -14.71 0.85
N ALA A 122 -9.28 -14.66 2.12
CA ALA A 122 -10.59 -15.16 2.55
C ALA A 122 -11.74 -14.41 1.89
N ALA A 123 -11.68 -13.08 1.81
CA ALA A 123 -12.70 -12.29 1.12
C ALA A 123 -12.72 -12.57 -0.38
N ALA A 124 -11.56 -12.65 -1.04
CA ALA A 124 -11.47 -12.98 -2.45
C ALA A 124 -12.03 -14.39 -2.73
N ALA A 125 -11.73 -15.37 -1.87
CA ALA A 125 -12.28 -16.71 -1.96
C ALA A 125 -13.80 -16.74 -1.77
N ALA A 126 -14.34 -15.95 -0.83
CA ALA A 126 -15.79 -15.85 -0.62
C ALA A 126 -16.51 -15.25 -1.83
N VAL A 127 -15.95 -14.19 -2.42
CA VAL A 127 -16.49 -13.57 -3.65
C VAL A 127 -16.42 -14.55 -4.82
N ALA A 128 -15.28 -15.24 -5.00
CA ALA A 128 -15.12 -16.25 -6.04
C ALA A 128 -16.10 -17.41 -5.86
N TYR A 129 -16.26 -17.92 -4.63
CA TYR A 129 -17.24 -18.95 -4.32
C TYR A 129 -18.66 -18.48 -4.67
N TYR A 130 -19.06 -17.28 -4.26
CA TYR A 130 -20.39 -16.75 -4.60
C TYR A 130 -20.59 -16.64 -6.11
N LEU A 131 -19.59 -16.17 -6.85
CA LEU A 131 -19.65 -16.03 -8.30
C LEU A 131 -19.74 -17.42 -8.97
N PHE A 132 -18.79 -18.32 -8.73
CA PHE A 132 -18.70 -19.58 -9.46
C PHE A 132 -19.70 -20.66 -9.00
N THR A 133 -20.02 -20.74 -7.71
CA THR A 133 -21.01 -21.70 -7.19
C THR A 133 -22.43 -21.26 -7.56
N THR A 134 -22.76 -19.97 -7.44
CA THR A 134 -24.14 -19.49 -7.65
C THR A 134 -24.46 -19.25 -9.14
N THR A 135 -23.48 -18.85 -9.96
CA THR A 135 -23.74 -18.57 -11.40
C THR A 135 -23.35 -19.71 -12.34
N VAL A 136 -22.38 -20.57 -11.97
CA VAL A 136 -21.86 -21.65 -12.85
C VAL A 136 -22.22 -23.05 -12.32
N GLY A 137 -22.71 -23.18 -11.09
CA GLY A 137 -23.22 -24.44 -10.54
C GLY A 137 -22.15 -25.48 -10.17
N LEU A 138 -20.90 -25.05 -9.96
CA LEU A 138 -19.81 -25.93 -9.53
C LEU A 138 -19.87 -26.18 -8.01
N PRO A 139 -20.07 -27.42 -7.53
CA PRO A 139 -20.18 -27.74 -6.09
C PRO A 139 -18.79 -27.85 -5.43
N LEU A 140 -17.95 -26.83 -5.59
CA LEU A 140 -16.63 -26.78 -4.97
C LEU A 140 -16.72 -26.04 -3.63
N SER A 141 -16.15 -26.62 -2.57
CA SER A 141 -16.09 -25.98 -1.25
C SER A 141 -15.22 -24.72 -1.29
N GLN A 142 -15.57 -23.70 -0.50
CA GLN A 142 -14.87 -22.42 -0.37
C GLN A 142 -13.35 -22.57 -0.16
N THR A 143 -12.92 -23.63 0.52
CA THR A 143 -11.50 -23.95 0.75
C THR A 143 -10.74 -24.22 -0.54
N HIS A 144 -11.37 -24.83 -1.55
CA HIS A 144 -10.73 -25.13 -2.84
C HIS A 144 -10.50 -23.85 -3.65
N TYR A 145 -11.46 -22.93 -3.65
CA TYR A 145 -11.29 -21.62 -4.30
C TYR A 145 -10.19 -20.80 -3.61
N GLY A 146 -10.16 -20.80 -2.27
CA GLY A 146 -9.08 -20.17 -1.50
C GLY A 146 -7.72 -20.77 -1.80
N PHE A 147 -7.62 -22.10 -1.92
CA PHE A 147 -6.38 -22.79 -2.26
C PHE A 147 -5.90 -22.46 -3.69
N VAL A 148 -6.80 -22.51 -4.67
CA VAL A 148 -6.48 -22.17 -6.08
C VAL A 148 -6.01 -20.72 -6.19
N LEU A 149 -6.69 -19.78 -5.51
CA LEU A 149 -6.28 -18.37 -5.48
C LEU A 149 -4.96 -18.16 -4.75
N ALA A 150 -4.71 -18.88 -3.65
CA ALA A 150 -3.44 -18.80 -2.94
C ALA A 150 -2.28 -19.31 -3.80
N VAL A 151 -2.45 -20.47 -4.43
CA VAL A 151 -1.43 -21.07 -5.31
C VAL A 151 -1.19 -20.19 -6.53
N SER A 152 -2.24 -19.64 -7.15
CA SER A 152 -2.07 -18.73 -8.29
C SER A 152 -1.37 -17.43 -7.90
N ALA A 153 -1.72 -16.84 -6.75
CA ALA A 153 -1.04 -15.65 -6.23
C ALA A 153 0.44 -15.92 -5.94
N VAL A 154 0.77 -17.05 -5.29
CA VAL A 154 2.16 -17.45 -5.04
C VAL A 154 2.90 -17.71 -6.35
N ALA A 155 2.28 -18.38 -7.31
CA ALA A 155 2.87 -18.64 -8.63
C ALA A 155 3.20 -17.33 -9.36
N ILE A 156 2.29 -16.34 -9.34
CA ILE A 156 2.50 -15.02 -9.94
C ILE A 156 3.67 -14.29 -9.28
N ILE A 157 3.76 -14.33 -7.94
CA ILE A 157 4.85 -13.69 -7.19
C ILE A 157 6.19 -14.35 -7.52
N LEU A 158 6.24 -15.69 -7.54
CA LEU A 158 7.47 -16.44 -7.81
C LEU A 158 7.93 -16.37 -9.26
N TYR A 159 7.00 -16.19 -10.22
CA TYR A 159 7.35 -15.99 -11.63
C TYR A 159 8.06 -14.65 -11.90
N GLY A 160 8.14 -13.75 -10.90
CA GLY A 160 9.10 -12.64 -10.89
C GLY A 160 8.87 -11.53 -11.92
N ASN A 161 7.83 -11.61 -12.74
CA ASN A 161 7.58 -10.60 -13.76
C ASN A 161 6.69 -9.48 -13.20
N TYR A 162 7.33 -8.47 -12.60
CA TYR A 162 6.70 -7.26 -12.08
C TYR A 162 5.72 -6.63 -13.11
N ALA A 163 6.02 -6.79 -14.40
CA ALA A 163 5.18 -6.35 -15.51
C ALA A 163 3.80 -7.05 -15.56
N ALA A 164 3.70 -8.32 -15.17
CA ALA A 164 2.43 -9.05 -15.16
C ALA A 164 1.52 -8.60 -14.00
N VAL A 165 2.10 -8.36 -12.82
CA VAL A 165 1.39 -7.81 -11.66
C VAL A 165 0.95 -6.38 -11.93
N GLU A 166 1.80 -5.58 -12.56
CA GLU A 166 1.49 -4.21 -12.95
C GLU A 166 0.40 -4.16 -14.03
N ALA A 167 0.46 -5.05 -15.04
CA ALA A 167 -0.58 -5.15 -16.06
C ALA A 167 -1.93 -5.60 -15.47
N ALA A 168 -1.92 -6.62 -14.60
CA ALA A 168 -3.14 -7.07 -13.92
C ALA A 168 -3.72 -5.95 -13.03
N THR A 169 -2.87 -5.22 -12.32
CA THR A 169 -3.31 -4.09 -11.47
C THR A 169 -3.86 -2.93 -12.31
N LYS A 170 -3.24 -2.60 -13.45
CA LYS A 170 -3.74 -1.57 -14.38
C LYS A 170 -5.10 -1.96 -14.96
N ILE A 171 -5.26 -3.22 -15.37
CA ILE A 171 -6.53 -3.75 -15.89
C ILE A 171 -7.61 -3.75 -14.82
N LEU A 172 -7.32 -4.25 -13.61
CA LEU A 172 -8.28 -4.30 -12.49
C LEU A 172 -8.62 -2.90 -11.95
N ALA A 173 -7.68 -1.95 -12.02
CA ALA A 173 -7.92 -0.54 -11.66
C ALA A 173 -8.60 0.27 -12.78
N GLY A 174 -8.84 -0.32 -13.96
CA GLY A 174 -9.51 0.34 -15.08
C GLY A 174 -8.67 1.41 -15.80
N MET A 175 -7.36 1.48 -15.53
CA MET A 175 -6.46 2.40 -16.22
C MET A 175 -5.86 1.71 -17.44
N ARG A 176 -6.26 2.17 -18.62
CA ARG A 176 -5.77 1.69 -19.92
C ARG A 176 -4.41 2.28 -20.26
#